data_AF-A0A2S5M0M2-F1
#
_entry.id   AF-A0A2S5M0M2-F1
#
_cell.length_a   1.000
_cell.length_b   1.000
_cell.length_c   1.000
_cell.angle_alpha   90.00
_cell.angle_beta   90.00
_cell.angle_gamma   90.00
#
_symmetry.space_group_name_H-M   'P 1'
#
loop_
_entity.id
_entity.type
_entity.pdbx_description
1 polymer ?
#
loop_
_entity_poly.entity_id
_entity_poly.type
_entity_poly.pdbx_seq_one_letter_code
_entity_poly.pdbx_strand_id
1 'polypeptide(L)' 'MAGNAECKVLYHKAKDMVELEVGGTSLRFEACNFFMMNEMMRKAAAKLIMQTELRVLERNDEDFSLRPSH' A
#
# COMPACT_ATOMS: atom_id res chain seq x y z
N MET A 1 3.23 -18.93 -5.14
CA MET A 1 1.93 -18.87 -4.43
C MET A 1 2.06 -17.87 -3.28
N ALA A 2 1.73 -16.60 -3.52
CA ALA A 2 1.59 -15.60 -2.45
C ALA A 2 0.17 -15.72 -1.88
N GLY A 3 -0.12 -16.86 -1.25
CA GLY A 3 -1.41 -17.09 -0.60
C GLY A 3 -1.42 -16.33 0.72
N ASN A 4 -2.31 -15.33 0.83
CA ASN A 4 -2.75 -14.64 2.05
C ASN A 4 -1.88 -14.94 3.29
N ALA A 5 -0.75 -14.26 3.44
CA ALA A 5 -0.12 -14.19 4.74
C ALA A 5 -1.11 -13.43 5.63
N GLU A 6 -1.82 -14.16 6.50
CA GLU A 6 -2.77 -13.58 7.43
C GLU A 6 -2.03 -12.55 8.28
N CYS A 7 -2.44 -11.29 8.15
CA CYS A 7 -1.84 -10.16 8.84
C CYS A 7 -2.75 -9.81 10.01
N LYS A 8 -2.25 -9.97 11.23
CA LYS A 8 -3.00 -9.71 12.45
C LYS A 8 -2.32 -8.61 13.25
N VAL A 9 -3.10 -7.64 13.69
CA VAL A 9 -2.61 -6.52 14.51
C VAL A 9 -3.31 -6.57 15.87
N LEU A 10 -2.53 -6.58 16.93
CA LEU A 10 -2.98 -6.64 18.32
C LEU A 10 -2.49 -5.40 19.07
N TYR A 11 -3.39 -4.66 19.71
CA TYR A 11 -3.02 -3.51 20.54
C TYR A 11 -3.07 -3.88 22.03
N HIS A 12 -1.92 -3.75 22.69
CA HIS A 12 -1.75 -4.01 24.11
C HIS A 12 -1.79 -2.69 24.90
N LYS A 13 -3.00 -2.22 25.23
CA LYS A 13 -3.24 -0.95 25.95
C LYS A 13 -2.42 -0.80 27.24
N ALA A 14 -2.26 -1.88 28.01
CA ALA A 14 -1.53 -1.84 29.28
C ALA A 14 -0.02 -1.55 29.12
N LYS A 15 0.54 -1.84 27.94
CA LYS A 15 1.97 -1.67 27.64
C LYS A 15 2.23 -0.62 26.57
N ASP A 16 1.18 0.00 26.07
CA ASP A 16 1.17 0.89 24.90
C ASP A 16 2.00 0.37 23.71
N MET A 17 1.81 -0.92 23.40
CA MET A 17 2.50 -1.61 22.32
C MET A 17 1.53 -2.20 21.30
N VAL A 18 2.00 -2.30 20.07
CA VAL A 18 1.33 -3.00 18.96
C VAL A 18 2.15 -4.23 18.60
N GLU A 19 1.48 -5.37 18.49
CA GLU A 19 2.04 -6.62 17.99
C GLU A 19 1.45 -6.90 16.60
N LEU A 20 2.32 -7.08 15.61
CA LEU A 20 2.00 -7.36 14.22
C LEU A 20 2.46 -8.78 13.89
N GLU A 21 1.52 -9.65 13.56
CA GLU A 21 1.79 -11.04 13.16
C GLU A 21 1.61 -11.16 11.64
N VAL A 22 2.64 -11.69 10.97
CA VAL A 22 2.65 -11.95 9.53
C VAL A 22 3.24 -13.33 9.29
N GLY A 23 2.43 -14.25 8.74
CA GLY A 23 2.91 -15.59 8.36
C GLY A 23 3.56 -16.37 9.51
N GLY A 24 3.05 -16.21 10.73
CA GLY A 24 3.59 -16.85 11.94
C GLY A 24 4.80 -16.15 12.59
N THR A 25 5.27 -15.03 12.01
CA THR A 25 6.29 -14.18 12.64
C THR A 25 5.64 -12.98 13.31
N SER A 26 6.02 -12.70 14.56
CA SER A 26 5.49 -11.57 15.34
C SER A 26 6.53 -10.46 15.51
N LEU A 27 6.14 -9.23 15.23
CA LEU A 27 6.92 -8.01 15.38
C LEU A 27 6.25 -7.09 16.40
N ARG A 28 7.03 -6.46 17.27
CA ARG A 28 6.52 -5.57 18.31
C ARG A 28 6.99 -4.14 18.08
N PHE A 29 6.07 -3.21 18.26
CA PHE A 29 6.29 -1.79 18.10
C PHE A 29 5.69 -1.03 19.27
N GLU A 30 6.29 0.09 19.65
CA GLU A 30 5.57 1.10 20.44
C GLU A 30 4.40 1.65 19.62
N ALA A 31 3.27 1.91 20.28
CA ALA A 31 2.04 2.30 19.58
C ALA A 31 2.22 3.56 18.73
N CYS A 32 2.85 4.60 19.28
CA CYS A 32 3.14 5.85 18.57
C CYS A 32 3.92 5.62 17.27
N ASN A 33 4.96 4.78 17.32
CA ASN A 33 5.79 4.48 16.16
C ASN A 33 5.02 3.70 15.10
N PHE A 34 4.19 2.74 15.52
CA PHE A 34 3.33 1.97 14.61
C PHE A 34 2.32 2.87 13.89
N PHE A 35 1.64 3.77 14.62
CA PHE A 35 0.67 4.69 14.02
C PHE A 35 1.30 5.62 12.99
N MET A 36 2.47 6.20 13.31
CA MET A 36 3.20 7.05 12.37
C MET A 36 3.60 6.30 11.10
N MET A 37 4.17 5.11 11.24
CA MET A 37 4.60 4.28 10.10
C MET A 37 3.40 3.87 9.24
N ASN A 38 2.31 3.43 9.86
CA ASN A 38 1.09 3.03 9.15
C ASN A 38 0.50 4.19 8.34
N GLU A 39 0.48 5.41 8.91
CA GLU A 39 -0.04 6.58 8.22
C GLU A 39 0.86 7.02 7.05
N MET A 40 2.19 6.97 7.22
CA MET A 40 3.13 7.24 6.12
C MET A 40 2.97 6.23 4.98
N MET A 41 2.85 4.94 5.31
CA MET A 41 2.64 3.87 4.33
C MET A 41 1.32 4.03 3.58
N ARG A 42 0.23 4.39 4.28
CA ARG A 42 -1.06 4.68 3.67
C ARG A 42 -0.97 5.84 2.67
N LYS A 43 -0.30 6.93 3.04
CA LYS A 43 -0.10 8.09 2.15
C LYS A 43 0.75 7.73 0.94
N ALA A 44 1.82 6.96 1.12
CA ALA A 44 2.66 6.48 0.03
C ALA A 44 1.86 5.59 -0.94
N ALA A 45 1.07 4.65 -0.42
CA ALA A 45 0.22 3.78 -1.22
C ALA A 45 -0.84 4.58 -2.01
N ALA A 46 -1.53 5.53 -1.37
CA ALA A 46 -2.50 6.40 -2.04
C ALA A 46 -1.85 7.23 -3.17
N LYS A 47 -0.65 7.77 -2.93
CA LYS A 47 0.11 8.50 -3.95
C LYS A 47 0.49 7.61 -5.14
N LEU A 48 0.92 6.37 -4.88
CA LEU A 48 1.25 5.40 -5.93
C LEU A 48 0.01 5.06 -6.78
N ILE A 49 -1.15 4.87 -6.15
CA ILE A 49 -2.42 4.62 -6.86
C ILE A 49 -2.75 5.81 -7.77
N MET A 50 -2.76 7.03 -7.24
CA MET A 50 -3.03 8.24 -8.03
C MET A 50 -2.07 8.41 -9.21
N GLN A 51 -0.77 8.18 -9.01
CA GLN A 51 0.20 8.25 -10.10
C GLN A 51 -0.01 7.16 -11.16
N THR A 52 -0.50 5.99 -10.75
CA THR A 52 -0.78 4.89 -11.67
C THR A 52 -2.05 5.15 -12.48
N GLU A 53 -3.09 5.73 -11.87
CA GLU A 53 -4.31 6.16 -12.56
C GLU A 53 -4.04 7.28 -13.58
N LEU A 54 -3.18 8.24 -13.24
CA LEU A 54 -2.75 9.30 -14.17
C LEU A 54 -2.04 8.72 -15.40
N ARG A 55 -1.12 7.77 -15.21
CA ARG A 55 -0.38 7.13 -16.32
C ARG A 55 -1.25 6.26 -17.23
N VAL A 56 -2.35 5.71 -16.71
CA VAL A 56 -3.32 4.95 -17.53
C VAL A 56 -4.19 5.89 -18.36
N LEU A 57 -4.52 7.08 -17.85
CA LEU A 57 -5.26 8.08 -18.60
C LEU A 57 -4.43 8.65 -19.77
N GLU A 58 -3.17 9.02 -19.50
CA GLU A 58 -2.26 9.63 -20.50
C GLU A 58 -1.89 8.69 -21.67
N ARG A 59 -2.04 7.37 -21.51
CA ARG A 59 -1.77 6.39 -22.58
C ARG A 59 -2.87 6.29 -23.64
N ASN A 60 -4.08 6.80 -23.37
CA ASN A 60 -5.19 6.70 -24.33
C ASN A 60 -5.25 7.89 -25.31
N ASP A 61 -4.43 8.92 -25.12
CA ASP A 61 -4.37 10.08 -26.02
C ASP A 61 -3.36 9.92 -27.17
N GLU A 62 -2.52 8.85 -27.17
CA GLU A 62 -1.50 8.61 -28.21
C GLU A 62 -1.85 7.51 -29.24
N ASP A 63 -3.10 7.04 -29.33
CA ASP A 63 -3.51 6.01 -30.31
C ASP A 63 -4.44 6.53 -31.43
N PHE A 64 -4.68 7.85 -31.53
CA PHE A 64 -5.52 8.45 -32.57
C PHE A 64 -4.75 9.24 -33.63
N SER A 65 -3.60 8.73 -34.07
CA SER A 65 -3.02 9.19 -35.34
C SER A 65 -2.11 8.10 -35.89
N LEU A 66 -2.59 7.38 -36.91
CA LEU A 66 -1.82 6.90 -38.08
C LEU A 66 -2.64 5.82 -38.82
N ARG A 67 -3.56 6.26 -39.69
CA ARG A 67 -3.85 5.51 -40.92
C ARG A 67 -3.48 6.39 -42.10
N PRO A 68 -2.47 6.03 -42.92
CA PRO A 68 -2.32 6.62 -44.23
C PRO A 68 -3.31 5.95 -45.17
N SER A 69 -4.26 6.72 -45.69
CA SER A 69 -5.07 6.35 -46.84
C SER A 69 -4.19 6.47 -48.09
N HIS A 70 -3.93 5.35 -48.76
CA HIS A 70 -3.44 5.31 -50.13
C HIS A 70 -4.41 4.51 -50.99
#